data_AF-A0A0M3JZ69-F1
#
_entry.id   AF-A0A0M3JZ69-F1
#
_cell.length_a   1.000
_cell.length_b   1.000
_cell.length_c   1.000
_cell.angle_alpha   90.00
_cell.angle_beta   90.00
_cell.angle_gamma   90.00
#
_symmetry.space_group_name_H-M   'P 1'
#
loop_
_entity.id
_entity.type
_entity.pdbx_description
1 polymer ?
#
loop_
_entity_poly.entity_id
_entity_poly.type
_entity_poly.pdbx_seq_one_letter_code
_entity_poly.pdbx_strand_id
1 'polypeptide(L)'
;MPEDSTEGSEEEVSTQPPTYKFGVKLGKDLMVEGVKKEMRADGFLQLGDVLISVNDIKIEDDEHFFKLINRLFPQVRIELERKVQISPLSEQRARLIGLTPKRNCEYFIAHVYRIPGIKLGMSIKQSHNTVIVTKCESDGLTSKRYEEGDRIVDVDGHRVYTKDDAKERILNGLRFSSHISTVVERRICGDNQNSSMAQFEMIAFFSMRALLTSSAGREPKMAQDAITIGQQEMARIRARAGQAFPIRSILRRDKCINSSANALQFNPKPLVMRVACDTKEADHLIHVRRRDSKRGFLSFIFGKHARK
;
A
#
# COMPACT_ATOMS: atom_id res chain seq x y z
N MET A 1 16.14 -62.78 -19.74
CA MET A 1 16.64 -61.87 -18.70
C MET A 1 18.02 -61.41 -19.12
N PRO A 2 18.15 -60.24 -19.76
CA PRO A 2 19.43 -59.56 -19.87
C PRO A 2 19.48 -58.37 -18.91
N GLU A 3 20.64 -58.22 -18.29
CA GLU A 3 21.08 -57.07 -17.51
C GLU A 3 21.29 -55.87 -18.43
N ASP A 4 20.99 -54.66 -17.96
CA ASP A 4 21.58 -53.47 -18.58
C ASP A 4 21.79 -52.30 -17.60
N SER A 5 23.08 -52.02 -17.43
CA SER A 5 23.76 -50.73 -17.27
C SER A 5 23.22 -49.64 -16.33
N THR A 6 23.97 -49.53 -15.23
CA THR A 6 24.31 -48.35 -14.45
C THR A 6 24.80 -47.19 -15.33
N GLU A 7 24.14 -46.03 -15.27
CA GLU A 7 24.74 -44.72 -15.61
C GLU A 7 24.75 -43.86 -14.35
N GLY A 8 25.91 -43.83 -13.69
CA GLY A 8 26.24 -42.83 -12.69
C GLY A 8 26.69 -41.56 -13.40
N SER A 9 25.93 -40.48 -13.26
CA SER A 9 26.37 -39.15 -13.65
C SER A 9 27.49 -38.70 -12.71
N GLU A 10 28.72 -38.72 -13.20
CA GLU A 10 29.86 -38.09 -12.56
C GLU A 10 29.65 -36.56 -12.55
N GLU A 11 29.27 -36.02 -11.40
CA GLU A 11 29.31 -34.58 -11.17
C GLU A 11 30.79 -34.14 -11.16
N GLU A 12 31.19 -33.38 -12.19
CA GLU A 12 32.44 -32.64 -12.21
C GLU A 12 32.52 -31.71 -11.00
N VAL A 13 33.24 -32.15 -9.97
CA VAL A 13 33.61 -31.32 -8.82
C VAL A 13 34.63 -30.29 -9.29
N SER A 14 34.13 -29.11 -9.68
CA SER A 14 34.93 -27.90 -9.87
C SER A 14 35.68 -27.59 -8.57
N THR A 15 37.00 -27.79 -8.58
CA THR A 15 37.92 -27.44 -7.50
C THR A 15 38.04 -25.92 -7.37
N GLN A 16 37.17 -25.32 -6.55
CA GLN A 16 37.34 -23.95 -6.07
C GLN A 16 38.31 -23.91 -4.86
N PRO A 17 39.14 -22.85 -4.73
CA PRO A 17 40.10 -22.69 -3.63
C PRO A 17 39.41 -22.61 -2.25
N PRO A 18 40.14 -22.85 -1.14
CA PRO A 18 39.56 -23.18 0.16
C PRO A 18 38.57 -22.13 0.66
N THR A 19 37.32 -22.56 0.83
CA THR A 19 36.17 -21.79 1.30
C THR A 19 36.40 -21.27 2.71
N TYR A 20 36.82 -20.02 2.87
CA TYR A 20 36.87 -19.38 4.18
C TYR A 20 35.45 -19.25 4.77
N LYS A 21 35.29 -19.82 5.98
CA LYS A 21 34.04 -20.16 6.71
C LYS A 21 33.15 -18.96 7.12
N PHE A 22 33.39 -17.77 6.58
CA PHE A 22 32.60 -16.56 6.86
C PHE A 22 31.43 -16.39 5.88
N GLY A 23 31.56 -16.89 4.64
CA GLY A 23 30.45 -16.98 3.68
C GLY A 23 30.12 -15.71 2.91
N VAL A 24 31.10 -14.81 2.71
CA VAL A 24 30.91 -13.55 1.99
C VAL A 24 31.68 -13.58 0.68
N LYS A 25 31.08 -13.01 -0.37
CA LYS A 25 31.75 -12.64 -1.61
C LYS A 25 31.91 -11.13 -1.65
N LEU A 26 33.15 -10.68 -1.71
CA LEU A 26 33.50 -9.27 -1.84
C LEU A 26 33.82 -8.97 -3.31
N GLY A 27 33.35 -7.81 -3.77
CA GLY A 27 33.65 -7.26 -5.07
C GLY A 27 34.67 -6.13 -4.97
N LYS A 28 34.62 -5.24 -5.96
CA LYS A 28 35.45 -4.01 -5.99
C LYS A 28 35.15 -3.13 -4.77
N ASP A 29 36.17 -2.44 -4.30
CA ASP A 29 36.08 -1.50 -3.17
C ASP A 29 35.53 -2.15 -1.88
N LEU A 30 35.81 -3.44 -1.67
CA LEU A 30 35.35 -4.21 -0.50
C LEU A 30 33.82 -4.23 -0.33
N MET A 31 33.09 -4.09 -1.44
CA MET A 31 31.63 -4.14 -1.46
C MET A 31 31.13 -5.59 -1.36
N VAL A 32 30.12 -5.82 -0.55
CA VAL A 32 29.48 -7.14 -0.44
C VAL A 32 28.59 -7.40 -1.66
N GLU A 33 29.01 -8.32 -2.52
CA GLU A 33 28.26 -8.77 -3.71
C GLU A 33 27.35 -9.96 -3.42
N GLY A 34 27.68 -10.74 -2.39
CA GLY A 34 26.95 -11.97 -2.08
C GLY A 34 27.20 -12.46 -0.68
N VAL A 35 26.15 -12.93 -0.02
CA VAL A 35 26.23 -13.60 1.27
C VAL A 35 25.62 -14.99 1.12
N LYS A 36 26.38 -16.02 1.46
CA LYS A 36 25.90 -17.41 1.48
C LYS A 36 24.96 -17.57 2.67
N LYS A 37 23.79 -18.17 2.41
CA LYS A 37 22.84 -18.53 3.46
C LYS A 37 23.46 -19.52 4.44
N GLU A 38 23.00 -19.50 5.69
CA GLU A 38 23.43 -20.41 6.76
C GLU A 38 24.92 -20.33 7.13
N MET A 39 25.62 -19.29 6.67
CA MET A 39 26.99 -18.98 7.06
C MET A 39 27.04 -17.81 8.04
N ARG A 40 28.22 -17.56 8.63
CA ARG A 40 28.37 -16.59 9.73
C ARG A 40 28.04 -15.15 9.37
N ALA A 41 28.23 -14.77 8.11
CA ALA A 41 27.85 -13.44 7.64
C ALA A 41 26.37 -13.28 7.33
N ASP A 42 25.62 -14.39 7.27
CA ASP A 42 24.18 -14.35 7.03
C ASP A 42 23.49 -13.60 8.16
N GLY A 43 22.45 -12.82 7.82
CA GLY A 43 21.81 -11.89 8.75
C GLY A 43 22.58 -10.59 9.01
N PHE A 44 23.90 -10.65 9.24
CA PHE A 44 24.71 -9.48 9.63
C PHE A 44 25.06 -8.56 8.46
N LEU A 45 25.63 -9.13 7.40
CA LEU A 45 25.99 -8.39 6.19
C LEU A 45 24.85 -8.43 5.17
N GLN A 46 24.80 -7.39 4.35
CA GLN A 46 23.79 -7.18 3.32
C GLN A 46 24.46 -6.82 2.00
N LEU A 47 23.75 -7.05 0.90
CA LEU A 47 24.22 -6.67 -0.42
C LEU A 47 24.43 -5.17 -0.51
N GLY A 48 25.58 -4.75 -1.03
CA GLY A 48 25.96 -3.35 -1.14
C GLY A 48 26.46 -2.71 0.15
N ASP A 49 26.62 -3.46 1.25
CA ASP A 49 27.40 -3.00 2.40
C ASP A 49 28.88 -2.86 1.95
N VAL A 50 29.51 -1.74 2.30
CA VAL A 50 30.93 -1.49 2.01
C VAL A 50 31.73 -1.63 3.31
N LEU A 51 32.72 -2.52 3.33
CA LEU A 51 33.51 -2.77 4.53
C LEU A 51 34.57 -1.69 4.73
N ILE A 52 34.70 -1.18 5.96
CA ILE A 52 35.65 -0.10 6.31
C ILE A 52 36.76 -0.64 7.21
N SER A 53 36.40 -1.25 8.35
CA SER A 53 37.36 -1.71 9.35
C SER A 53 36.90 -2.97 10.07
N VAL A 54 37.85 -3.74 10.62
CA VAL A 54 37.61 -4.87 11.52
C VAL A 54 38.38 -4.62 12.81
N ASN A 55 37.69 -4.54 13.96
CA ASN A 55 38.27 -4.21 15.27
C ASN A 55 39.20 -2.99 15.21
N ASP A 56 38.73 -1.92 14.56
CA ASP A 56 39.45 -0.66 14.37
C ASP A 56 40.67 -0.72 13.42
N ILE A 57 40.91 -1.88 12.79
CA ILE A 57 41.93 -2.05 11.74
C ILE A 57 41.28 -1.80 10.38
N LYS A 58 41.75 -0.80 9.64
CA LYS A 58 41.27 -0.51 8.28
C LYS A 58 41.59 -1.67 7.34
N ILE A 59 40.62 -2.01 6.51
CA ILE A 59 40.76 -3.04 5.48
C ILE A 59 41.27 -2.35 4.22
N GLU A 60 42.25 -2.97 3.57
CA GLU A 60 42.81 -2.49 2.29
C GLU A 60 42.31 -3.40 1.17
N ASP A 61 42.53 -4.71 1.33
CA ASP A 61 42.18 -5.73 0.36
C ASP A 61 41.24 -6.81 0.92
N ASP A 62 40.61 -7.56 0.03
CA ASP A 62 39.77 -8.71 0.34
C ASP A 62 40.55 -9.81 1.08
N GLU A 63 41.78 -10.11 0.67
CA GLU A 63 42.66 -11.03 1.39
C GLU A 63 42.96 -10.55 2.80
N HIS A 64 43.20 -9.24 2.97
CA HIS A 64 43.48 -8.65 4.28
C HIS A 64 42.28 -8.83 5.20
N PHE A 65 41.07 -8.60 4.71
CA PHE A 65 39.84 -8.88 5.43
C PHE A 65 39.76 -10.34 5.90
N PHE A 66 39.95 -11.32 5.01
CA PHE A 66 39.86 -12.73 5.40
C PHE A 66 40.95 -13.14 6.41
N LYS A 67 42.18 -12.59 6.29
CA LYS A 67 43.26 -12.80 7.28
C LYS A 67 42.86 -12.26 8.65
N LEU A 68 42.28 -11.06 8.72
CA LEU A 68 41.79 -10.46 9.97
C LEU A 68 40.66 -11.27 10.58
N ILE A 69 39.67 -11.67 9.79
CA ILE A 69 38.53 -12.48 10.26
C ILE A 69 39.01 -13.81 10.82
N ASN A 70 39.93 -14.51 10.15
CA ASN A 70 40.43 -15.80 10.63
C ASN A 70 41.24 -15.66 11.93
N ARG A 71 41.96 -14.55 12.11
CA ARG A 71 42.81 -14.31 13.29
C ARG A 71 42.03 -13.82 14.51
N LEU A 72 41.06 -12.94 14.31
CA LEU A 72 40.34 -12.23 15.38
C LEU A 72 39.07 -12.96 15.82
N PHE A 73 38.67 -14.01 15.10
CA PHE A 73 37.54 -14.83 15.51
C PHE A 73 37.74 -15.44 16.91
N PRO A 74 36.74 -15.44 17.81
CA PRO A 74 35.32 -15.07 17.62
C PRO A 74 34.93 -13.61 17.87
N GLN A 75 35.83 -12.78 18.39
CA GLN A 75 35.50 -11.40 18.77
C GLN A 75 35.79 -10.45 17.60
N VAL A 76 34.80 -10.28 16.73
CA VAL A 76 34.90 -9.46 15.53
C VAL A 76 33.83 -8.36 15.54
N ARG A 77 34.27 -7.11 15.51
CA ARG A 77 33.46 -5.92 15.25
C ARG A 77 33.82 -5.42 13.86
N ILE A 78 32.84 -5.37 12.97
CA ILE A 78 33.01 -4.89 11.60
C ILE A 78 32.34 -3.53 11.50
N GLU A 79 33.11 -2.51 11.08
CA GLU A 79 32.55 -1.22 10.69
C GLU A 79 32.30 -1.22 9.19
N LEU A 80 31.10 -0.82 8.81
CA LEU A 80 30.65 -0.83 7.43
C LEU A 80 29.83 0.40 7.11
N GLU A 81 29.83 0.79 5.83
CA GLU A 81 28.92 1.77 5.29
C GLU A 81 27.72 1.06 4.67
N ARG A 82 26.53 1.28 5.24
CA ARG A 82 25.28 0.73 4.71
C ARG A 82 24.56 1.75 3.85
N LYS A 83 24.35 1.40 2.57
CA LYS A 83 23.69 2.26 1.56
C LYS A 83 22.17 2.29 1.66
N VAL A 84 21.54 1.47 2.50
CA VAL A 84 20.11 1.56 2.81
C VAL A 84 19.89 1.70 4.30
N GLN A 85 19.46 2.88 4.73
CA GLN A 85 19.28 3.23 6.13
C GLN A 85 17.81 3.50 6.43
N ILE A 86 17.36 3.10 7.61
CA ILE A 86 16.02 3.42 8.12
C ILE A 86 16.18 4.43 9.23
N SER A 87 15.36 5.48 9.21
CA SER A 87 15.25 6.48 10.26
C SER A 87 13.78 6.68 10.63
N PRO A 88 13.47 7.07 11.88
CA PRO A 88 12.10 7.32 12.28
C PRO A 88 11.49 8.48 11.48
N LEU A 89 10.18 8.43 11.24
CA LEU A 89 9.48 9.52 10.57
C LEU A 89 9.56 10.82 11.40
N SER A 90 10.20 11.84 10.86
CA SER A 90 10.23 13.18 11.47
C SER A 90 8.84 13.84 11.39
N GLU A 91 8.43 14.52 12.47
CA GLU A 91 7.18 15.29 12.50
C GLU A 91 7.12 16.35 11.39
N GLN A 92 8.24 17.00 11.08
CA GLN A 92 8.30 18.00 10.02
C GLN A 92 7.95 17.37 8.67
N ARG A 93 8.51 16.17 8.41
CA ARG A 93 8.24 15.43 7.19
C ARG A 93 6.79 14.98 7.13
N ALA A 94 6.23 14.49 8.23
CA ALA A 94 4.82 14.09 8.34
C ALA A 94 3.87 15.26 8.03
N ARG A 95 4.17 16.46 8.54
CA ARG A 95 3.39 17.68 8.27
C ARG A 95 3.48 18.12 6.81
N LEU A 96 4.67 18.07 6.22
CA LEU A 96 4.88 18.43 4.80
C LEU A 96 4.04 17.58 3.84
N ILE A 97 3.94 16.28 4.12
CA ILE A 97 3.15 15.35 3.29
C ILE A 97 1.66 15.31 3.67
N GLY A 98 1.25 16.03 4.73
CA GLY A 98 -0.12 16.01 5.25
C GLY A 98 -0.54 14.63 5.77
N LEU A 99 0.40 13.86 6.34
CA LEU A 99 0.14 12.53 6.86
C LEU A 99 -0.29 12.60 8.32
N THR A 100 -1.43 11.97 8.63
CA THR A 100 -1.87 11.70 10.00
C THR A 100 -1.48 10.28 10.39
N PRO A 101 -0.55 10.10 11.36
CA PRO A 101 -0.12 8.77 11.78
C PRO A 101 -1.29 7.94 12.31
N LYS A 102 -1.44 6.72 11.80
CA LYS A 102 -2.44 5.76 12.27
C LYS A 102 -1.88 4.91 13.41
N ARG A 103 -2.75 4.50 14.35
CA ARG A 103 -2.35 3.72 15.53
C ARG A 103 -1.80 2.32 15.21
N ASN A 104 -2.24 1.71 14.11
CA ASN A 104 -1.86 0.33 13.72
C ASN A 104 -0.82 0.31 12.59
N CYS A 105 -0.13 1.41 12.36
CA CYS A 105 0.86 1.53 11.30
C CYS A 105 2.15 2.14 11.85
N GLU A 106 3.26 1.51 11.50
CA GLU A 106 4.59 2.05 11.67
C GLU A 106 4.94 2.93 10.46
N TYR A 107 5.58 4.06 10.73
CA TYR A 107 6.06 4.95 9.70
C TYR A 107 7.54 5.20 9.87
N PHE A 108 8.30 4.98 8.82
CA PHE A 108 9.73 5.23 8.79
C PHE A 108 10.16 5.84 7.46
N ILE A 109 11.30 6.50 7.49
CA ILE A 109 11.96 7.03 6.30
C ILE A 109 13.08 6.06 5.94
N ALA A 110 12.99 5.50 4.74
CA ALA A 110 14.07 4.74 4.13
C ALA A 110 14.92 5.65 3.24
N HIS A 111 16.20 5.76 3.56
CA HIS A 111 17.22 6.44 2.77
C HIS A 111 17.95 5.40 1.94
N VAL A 112 17.85 5.52 0.62
CA VAL A 112 18.46 4.59 -0.34
C VAL A 112 19.51 5.35 -1.14
N TYR A 113 20.75 4.89 -1.07
CA TYR A 113 21.84 5.40 -1.88
C TYR A 113 22.06 4.50 -3.09
N ARG A 114 22.30 5.11 -4.25
CA ARG A 114 22.56 4.38 -5.48
C ARG A 114 23.91 3.69 -5.41
N ILE A 115 23.91 2.41 -5.75
CA ILE A 115 25.12 1.64 -6.03
C ILE A 115 25.14 1.31 -7.53
N PRO A 116 26.20 1.66 -8.27
CA PRO A 116 26.31 1.27 -9.67
C PRO A 116 26.41 -0.25 -9.80
N GLY A 117 25.68 -0.83 -10.77
CA GLY A 117 25.70 -2.27 -11.04
C GLY A 117 24.72 -3.11 -10.20
N ILE A 118 24.23 -2.60 -9.06
CA ILE A 118 23.22 -3.28 -8.25
C ILE A 118 21.82 -2.77 -8.62
N LYS A 119 20.88 -3.70 -8.83
CA LYS A 119 19.47 -3.37 -9.04
C LYS A 119 18.80 -3.02 -7.71
N LEU A 120 17.84 -2.10 -7.75
CA LEU A 120 17.04 -1.75 -6.57
C LEU A 120 16.31 -3.00 -6.03
N GLY A 121 15.79 -3.83 -6.93
CA GLY A 121 15.15 -5.12 -6.61
C GLY A 121 13.81 -4.98 -5.90
N MET A 122 13.06 -3.92 -6.20
CA MET A 122 11.71 -3.70 -5.67
C MET A 122 10.71 -3.51 -6.81
N SER A 123 9.59 -4.23 -6.72
CA SER A 123 8.46 -4.09 -7.64
C SER A 123 7.29 -3.38 -6.97
N ILE A 124 6.75 -2.38 -7.66
CA ILE A 124 5.70 -1.52 -7.15
C ILE A 124 4.42 -1.68 -7.99
N LYS A 125 3.27 -1.73 -7.31
CA LYS A 125 1.93 -1.73 -7.91
C LYS A 125 1.06 -0.63 -7.29
N GLN A 126 0.17 -0.06 -8.09
CA GLN A 126 -0.83 0.88 -7.61
C GLN A 126 -2.11 0.15 -7.24
N SER A 127 -2.69 0.49 -6.09
CA SER A 127 -4.00 0.03 -5.65
C SER A 127 -4.70 1.15 -4.88
N HIS A 128 -5.94 1.48 -5.23
CA HIS A 128 -6.76 2.49 -4.54
C HIS A 128 -6.01 3.80 -4.19
N ASN A 129 -5.33 4.39 -5.17
CA ASN A 129 -4.57 5.64 -4.99
C ASN A 129 -3.42 5.53 -3.96
N THR A 130 -2.93 4.31 -3.74
CA THR A 130 -1.77 4.00 -2.91
C THR A 130 -0.77 3.18 -3.71
N VAL A 131 0.49 3.39 -3.39
CA VAL A 131 1.62 2.75 -4.04
C VAL A 131 2.13 1.66 -3.10
N ILE A 132 2.09 0.41 -3.54
CA ILE A 132 2.35 -0.76 -2.70
C ILE A 132 3.51 -1.56 -3.28
N VAL A 133 4.43 -1.97 -2.42
CA VAL A 133 5.50 -2.90 -2.74
C VAL A 133 4.91 -4.30 -2.89
N THR A 134 5.00 -4.85 -4.09
CA THR A 134 4.43 -6.17 -4.42
C THR A 134 5.43 -7.30 -4.24
N LYS A 135 6.67 -7.06 -4.65
CA LYS A 135 7.74 -8.07 -4.61
C LYS A 135 9.07 -7.40 -4.29
N CYS A 136 9.81 -8.00 -3.37
CA CYS A 136 11.20 -7.66 -3.09
C CYS A 136 12.08 -8.82 -3.58
N GLU A 137 13.03 -8.52 -4.46
CA GLU A 137 14.00 -9.50 -4.94
C GLU A 137 15.10 -9.68 -3.89
N SER A 138 15.50 -10.92 -3.61
CA SER A 138 16.49 -11.23 -2.56
C SER A 138 17.89 -10.72 -2.88
N ASP A 139 18.20 -10.54 -4.16
CA ASP A 139 19.45 -10.00 -4.68
C ASP A 139 19.39 -8.48 -4.92
N GLY A 140 18.30 -7.84 -4.46
CA GLY A 140 18.09 -6.40 -4.55
C GLY A 140 18.69 -5.61 -3.39
N LEU A 141 19.01 -4.35 -3.66
CA LEU A 141 19.46 -3.38 -2.66
C LEU A 141 18.44 -3.19 -1.51
N THR A 142 17.15 -3.21 -1.81
CA THR A 142 16.08 -2.93 -0.84
C THR A 142 15.57 -4.18 -0.10
N SER A 143 16.11 -5.36 -0.41
CA SER A 143 15.59 -6.68 -0.01
C SER A 143 15.34 -6.87 1.49
N LYS A 144 16.23 -6.34 2.35
CA LYS A 144 16.11 -6.49 3.82
C LYS A 144 15.42 -5.32 4.53
N ARG A 145 15.14 -4.21 3.83
CA ARG A 145 14.58 -2.99 4.42
C ARG A 145 13.12 -2.76 4.04
N TYR A 146 12.76 -3.20 2.84
CA TYR A 146 11.39 -3.17 2.35
C TYR A 146 10.80 -4.57 2.35
N GLU A 147 9.53 -4.66 2.67
CA GLU A 147 8.76 -5.89 2.72
C GLU A 147 7.58 -5.82 1.75
N GLU A 148 7.14 -7.00 1.31
CA GLU A 148 5.94 -7.09 0.48
C GLU A 148 4.72 -6.63 1.28
N GLY A 149 3.95 -5.70 0.70
CA GLY A 149 2.80 -5.06 1.36
C GLY A 149 3.11 -3.68 1.96
N ASP A 150 4.38 -3.27 2.01
CA ASP A 150 4.77 -1.92 2.39
C ASP A 150 4.13 -0.88 1.45
N ARG A 151 3.69 0.23 2.03
CA ARG A 151 3.06 1.33 1.29
C ARG A 151 4.00 2.51 1.20
N ILE A 152 4.33 2.93 -0.01
CA ILE A 152 5.13 4.12 -0.24
C ILE A 152 4.19 5.32 -0.24
N VAL A 153 4.36 6.22 0.74
CA VAL A 153 3.52 7.40 0.93
C VAL A 153 4.10 8.60 0.20
N ASP A 154 5.41 8.78 0.27
CA ASP A 154 6.10 9.89 -0.37
C ASP A 154 7.46 9.46 -0.94
N VAL A 155 7.98 10.30 -1.82
CA VAL A 155 9.32 10.21 -2.37
C VAL A 155 9.93 11.61 -2.35
N ASP A 156 11.04 11.79 -1.64
CA ASP A 156 11.79 13.04 -1.48
C ASP A 156 10.96 14.25 -1.03
N GLY A 157 9.83 14.01 -0.36
CA GLY A 157 8.99 15.05 0.26
C GLY A 157 7.73 15.30 -0.52
N HIS A 158 7.60 14.63 -1.66
CA HIS A 158 6.46 14.69 -2.53
C HIS A 158 5.61 13.46 -2.33
N ARG A 159 4.37 13.68 -1.89
CA ARG A 159 3.40 12.62 -1.70
C ARG A 159 3.04 11.99 -3.04
N VAL A 160 3.10 10.66 -3.10
CA VAL A 160 2.85 9.89 -4.32
C VAL A 160 1.55 9.11 -4.19
N TYR A 161 0.82 9.01 -5.31
CA TYR A 161 -0.46 8.29 -5.37
C TYR A 161 -0.54 7.30 -6.52
N THR A 162 0.16 7.60 -7.62
CA THR A 162 0.21 6.77 -8.82
C THR A 162 1.53 6.02 -8.89
N LYS A 163 1.51 4.83 -9.52
CA LYS A 163 2.72 4.04 -9.72
C LYS A 163 3.75 4.79 -10.57
N ASP A 164 3.29 5.50 -11.59
CA ASP A 164 4.17 6.14 -12.57
C ASP A 164 4.92 7.33 -11.94
N ASP A 165 4.23 8.16 -11.15
CA ASP A 165 4.85 9.29 -10.42
C ASP A 165 5.88 8.78 -9.39
N ALA A 166 5.55 7.72 -8.65
CA ALA A 166 6.51 7.11 -7.73
C ALA A 166 7.74 6.56 -8.46
N LYS A 167 7.54 5.83 -9.57
CA LYS A 167 8.63 5.24 -10.34
C LYS A 167 9.52 6.31 -10.96
N GLU A 168 8.94 7.34 -11.56
CA GLU A 168 9.68 8.44 -12.17
C GLU A 168 10.52 9.18 -11.13
N ARG A 169 9.94 9.53 -9.97
CA ARG A 169 10.67 10.19 -8.89
C ARG A 169 11.80 9.33 -8.33
N ILE A 170 11.55 8.03 -8.13
CA ILE A 170 12.59 7.11 -7.66
C ILE A 170 13.75 7.03 -8.65
N LEU A 171 13.45 6.87 -9.93
CA LEU A 171 14.48 6.80 -10.96
C LEU A 171 15.23 8.12 -11.12
N ASN A 172 14.54 9.25 -11.05
CA ASN A 172 15.15 10.58 -11.16
C ASN A 172 16.03 10.87 -9.94
N GLY A 173 15.58 10.61 -8.71
CA GLY A 173 16.40 10.78 -7.50
C GLY A 173 17.67 9.93 -7.56
N LEU A 174 17.55 8.64 -7.87
CA LEU A 174 18.73 7.78 -8.00
C LEU A 174 19.63 8.17 -9.18
N ARG A 175 19.11 8.80 -10.23
CA ARG A 175 19.91 9.28 -11.38
C ARG A 175 20.65 10.57 -11.11
N PHE A 176 20.01 11.54 -10.47
CA PHE A 176 20.54 12.90 -10.33
C PHE A 176 21.19 13.14 -8.96
N SER A 177 20.52 12.77 -7.86
CA SER A 177 21.03 12.99 -6.50
C SER A 177 21.81 11.82 -5.94
N SER A 178 21.82 10.65 -6.61
CA SER A 178 22.40 9.38 -6.12
C SER A 178 21.86 8.90 -4.77
N HIS A 179 20.84 9.57 -4.26
CA HIS A 179 20.23 9.37 -2.95
C HIS A 179 18.74 9.68 -3.07
N ILE A 180 17.93 8.87 -2.40
CA ILE A 180 16.49 9.06 -2.28
C ILE A 180 16.02 8.77 -0.85
N SER A 181 15.06 9.57 -0.40
CA SER A 181 14.33 9.37 0.86
C SER A 181 12.87 9.02 0.57
N THR A 182 12.36 7.95 1.14
CA THR A 182 10.95 7.56 1.00
C THR A 182 10.32 7.28 2.35
N VAL A 183 9.13 7.81 2.59
CA VAL A 183 8.30 7.45 3.75
C VAL A 183 7.49 6.22 3.41
N VAL A 184 7.64 5.21 4.25
CA VAL A 184 6.95 3.93 4.14
C VAL A 184 5.97 3.80 5.30
N GLU A 185 4.73 3.42 4.98
CA GLU A 185 3.71 2.96 5.93
C GLU A 185 3.76 1.43 5.95
N ARG A 186 4.18 0.86 7.08
CA ARG A 186 4.14 -0.58 7.35
C ARG A 186 3.03 -0.88 8.34
N ARG A 187 2.19 -1.87 8.05
CA ARG A 187 1.16 -2.30 9.00
C ARG A 187 1.79 -3.18 10.07
N ILE A 188 1.51 -2.87 11.33
CA ILE A 188 1.95 -3.71 12.45
C ILE A 188 0.84 -4.75 12.66
N CYS A 189 1.09 -6.00 12.26
CA CYS A 189 0.30 -7.12 12.79
C CYS A 189 0.80 -7.36 14.22
N GLY A 190 0.05 -6.92 15.23
CA GLY A 190 0.43 -7.16 16.62
C GLY A 190 0.39 -8.66 16.97
N ASP A 191 1.33 -9.12 17.78
CA ASP A 191 1.40 -10.45 18.42
C ASP A 191 0.26 -10.72 19.43
N ASN A 192 -0.86 -10.00 19.32
CA ASN A 192 -1.99 -10.19 20.19
C ASN A 192 -2.74 -11.46 19.76
N GLN A 193 -2.53 -12.52 20.55
CA GLN A 193 -3.24 -13.81 20.61
C GLN A 193 -4.78 -13.70 20.76
N ASN A 194 -5.38 -12.52 20.51
CA ASN A 194 -6.82 -12.33 20.48
C ASN A 194 -7.32 -12.54 19.05
N SER A 195 -7.58 -13.81 18.77
CA SER A 195 -7.68 -14.49 17.48
C SER A 195 -8.81 -14.08 16.52
N SER A 196 -9.51 -12.96 16.71
CA SER A 196 -10.56 -12.54 15.77
C SER A 196 -10.11 -11.41 14.83
N MET A 197 -9.42 -10.38 15.34
CA MET A 197 -8.96 -9.24 14.53
C MET A 197 -7.72 -9.56 13.68
N ALA A 198 -6.76 -10.30 14.26
CA ALA A 198 -5.55 -10.73 13.54
C ALA A 198 -5.89 -11.66 12.36
N GLN A 199 -6.92 -12.51 12.47
CA GLN A 199 -7.35 -13.36 11.36
C GLN A 199 -7.91 -12.54 10.20
N PHE A 200 -8.75 -11.53 10.45
CA PHE A 200 -9.26 -10.66 9.38
C PHE A 200 -8.17 -9.79 8.74
N GLU A 201 -7.21 -9.29 9.51
CA GLU A 201 -6.10 -8.49 8.98
C GLU A 201 -5.08 -9.34 8.21
N MET A 202 -4.81 -10.56 8.67
CA MET A 202 -3.99 -11.53 7.96
C MET A 202 -4.70 -12.01 6.69
N ILE A 203 -6.02 -12.26 6.73
CA ILE A 203 -6.83 -12.52 5.52
C ILE A 203 -6.81 -11.29 4.59
N ALA A 204 -6.84 -10.06 5.09
CA ALA A 204 -6.71 -8.86 4.26
C ALA A 204 -5.31 -8.74 3.63
N PHE A 205 -4.26 -9.11 4.37
CA PHE A 205 -2.88 -9.16 3.85
C PHE A 205 -2.71 -10.27 2.82
N PHE A 206 -3.18 -11.49 3.10
CA PHE A 206 -3.15 -12.63 2.17
C PHE A 206 -4.07 -12.43 0.96
N SER A 207 -5.24 -11.80 1.12
CA SER A 207 -6.13 -11.46 0.01
C SER A 207 -5.59 -10.32 -0.83
N MET A 208 -4.95 -9.31 -0.23
CA MET A 208 -4.19 -8.30 -0.95
C MET A 208 -3.03 -8.96 -1.69
N ARG A 209 -2.28 -9.86 -1.04
CA ARG A 209 -1.20 -10.62 -1.68
C ARG A 209 -1.75 -11.45 -2.84
N ALA A 210 -2.87 -12.14 -2.67
CA ALA A 210 -3.56 -12.89 -3.73
C ALA A 210 -4.07 -11.99 -4.87
N LEU A 211 -4.61 -10.80 -4.58
CA LEU A 211 -5.03 -9.78 -5.55
C LEU A 211 -3.84 -9.11 -6.26
N LEU A 212 -2.69 -9.01 -5.59
CA LEU A 212 -1.44 -8.50 -6.13
C LEU A 212 -0.79 -9.52 -7.06
N THR A 213 -0.80 -10.81 -6.71
CA THR A 213 -0.31 -11.92 -7.54
C THR A 213 -1.22 -12.23 -8.72
N SER A 214 -2.54 -12.02 -8.60
CA SER A 214 -3.52 -12.33 -9.66
C SER A 214 -3.66 -11.26 -10.74
N SER A 215 -3.06 -10.07 -10.58
CA SER A 215 -3.13 -9.02 -11.61
C SER A 215 -2.27 -9.25 -12.84
N ALA A 216 -1.64 -10.42 -12.99
CA ALA A 216 -1.04 -10.83 -14.26
C ALA A 216 -2.09 -11.18 -15.34
N GLY A 217 -3.40 -11.18 -15.03
CA GLY A 217 -4.39 -11.23 -16.07
C GLY A 217 -5.83 -11.34 -15.57
N ARG A 218 -6.66 -10.44 -16.07
CA ARG A 218 -8.13 -10.42 -16.02
C ARG A 218 -8.70 -9.70 -14.79
N GLU A 219 -8.85 -8.39 -14.93
CA GLU A 219 -10.07 -7.75 -14.41
C GLU A 219 -11.27 -8.62 -14.79
N PRO A 220 -12.23 -8.86 -13.88
CA PRO A 220 -13.43 -9.61 -14.21
C PRO A 220 -14.13 -8.89 -15.37
N LYS A 221 -14.06 -9.50 -16.56
CA LYS A 221 -14.73 -8.96 -17.74
C LYS A 221 -16.22 -9.00 -17.46
N MET A 222 -16.89 -7.86 -17.66
CA MET A 222 -18.34 -7.79 -17.62
C MET A 222 -18.90 -8.90 -18.52
N ALA A 223 -19.83 -9.69 -17.99
CA ALA A 223 -20.43 -10.79 -18.72
C ALA A 223 -21.08 -10.27 -20.01
N GLN A 224 -21.02 -11.06 -21.09
CA GLN A 224 -21.38 -10.60 -22.42
C GLN A 224 -22.86 -10.21 -22.52
N ASP A 225 -23.72 -10.84 -21.73
CA ASP A 225 -25.13 -10.52 -21.55
C ASP A 225 -25.34 -9.16 -20.89
N ALA A 226 -24.58 -8.82 -19.85
CA ALA A 226 -24.63 -7.51 -19.21
C ALA A 226 -24.19 -6.40 -20.17
N ILE A 227 -23.20 -6.68 -21.03
CA ILE A 227 -22.76 -5.75 -22.08
C ILE A 227 -23.87 -5.55 -23.13
N THR A 228 -24.49 -6.62 -23.62
CA THR A 228 -25.56 -6.51 -24.63
C THR A 228 -26.80 -5.82 -24.08
N ILE A 229 -27.21 -6.13 -22.84
CA ILE A 229 -28.31 -5.44 -22.14
C ILE A 229 -27.97 -3.96 -21.98
N GLY A 230 -26.76 -3.63 -21.52
CA GLY A 230 -26.32 -2.25 -21.34
C GLY A 230 -26.30 -1.46 -22.65
N GLN A 231 -25.84 -2.06 -23.75
CA GLN A 231 -25.83 -1.43 -25.07
C GLN A 231 -27.25 -1.21 -25.62
N GLN A 232 -28.13 -2.20 -25.46
CA GLN A 232 -29.54 -2.09 -25.86
C GLN A 232 -30.28 -1.00 -25.08
N GLU A 233 -30.08 -0.94 -23.76
CA GLU A 233 -30.73 0.07 -22.93
C GLU A 233 -30.13 1.47 -23.19
N MET A 234 -28.83 1.56 -23.44
CA MET A 234 -28.18 2.82 -23.84
C MET A 234 -28.70 3.32 -25.20
N ALA A 235 -28.88 2.43 -26.18
CA ALA A 235 -29.48 2.78 -27.47
C ALA A 235 -30.93 3.23 -27.32
N ARG A 236 -31.71 2.55 -26.46
CA ARG A 236 -33.09 2.94 -26.11
C ARG A 236 -33.15 4.32 -25.45
N ILE A 237 -32.26 4.62 -24.51
CA ILE A 237 -32.16 5.92 -23.84
C ILE A 237 -31.77 7.01 -24.85
N ARG A 238 -30.79 6.76 -25.72
CA ARG A 238 -30.36 7.71 -26.77
C ARG A 238 -31.47 7.99 -27.78
N ALA A 239 -32.19 6.96 -28.23
CA ALA A 239 -33.32 7.12 -29.15
C ALA A 239 -34.50 7.90 -28.54
N ARG A 240 -34.60 7.93 -27.21
CA ARG A 240 -35.61 8.69 -26.45
C ARG A 240 -35.07 9.99 -25.85
N ALA A 241 -33.83 10.37 -26.19
CA ALA A 241 -33.24 11.60 -25.71
C ALA A 241 -34.09 12.78 -26.17
N GLY A 242 -34.68 13.51 -25.22
CA GLY A 242 -35.61 14.62 -25.46
C GLY A 242 -37.08 14.30 -25.13
N GLN A 243 -37.44 13.03 -24.92
CA GLN A 243 -38.75 12.66 -24.37
C GLN A 243 -38.66 12.45 -22.86
N ALA A 244 -39.61 13.00 -22.10
CA ALA A 244 -39.69 12.74 -20.66
C ALA A 244 -39.92 11.23 -20.45
N PHE A 245 -39.03 10.56 -19.72
CA PHE A 245 -39.26 9.18 -19.31
C PHE A 245 -40.55 9.15 -18.48
N PRO A 246 -41.56 8.35 -18.86
CA PRO A 246 -42.75 8.21 -18.03
C PRO A 246 -42.30 7.48 -16.76
N ILE A 247 -42.12 8.23 -15.68
CA ILE A 247 -41.92 7.66 -14.34
C ILE A 247 -43.23 6.97 -13.99
N ARG A 248 -43.31 5.68 -14.33
CA ARG A 248 -44.40 4.84 -13.84
C ARG A 248 -44.14 4.65 -12.36
N SER A 249 -45.10 5.07 -11.55
CA SER A 249 -45.15 4.74 -10.13
C SER A 249 -44.91 3.25 -9.96
N ILE A 250 -43.90 2.89 -9.14
CA ILE A 250 -43.65 1.52 -8.69
C ILE A 250 -44.75 1.00 -7.76
N LEU A 251 -45.66 1.88 -7.31
CA LEU A 251 -46.86 1.47 -6.59
C LEU A 251 -47.88 0.91 -7.58
N ARG A 252 -48.28 -0.35 -7.34
CA ARG A 252 -49.36 -1.05 -8.01
C ARG A 252 -50.64 -0.24 -7.88
N ARG A 253 -51.16 0.29 -8.98
CA ARG A 253 -52.54 0.78 -9.02
C ARG A 253 -53.42 -0.41 -9.32
N ASP A 254 -54.07 -0.94 -8.29
CA ASP A 254 -55.10 -1.93 -8.50
C ASP A 254 -56.25 -1.27 -9.28
N LYS A 255 -56.69 -1.96 -10.33
CA LYS A 255 -57.78 -1.53 -11.19
C LYS A 255 -59.07 -1.74 -10.39
N CYS A 256 -59.58 -0.70 -9.75
CA CYS A 256 -60.80 -0.79 -8.96
C CYS A 256 -61.99 -1.07 -9.89
N ILE A 257 -62.35 -2.34 -10.02
CA ILE A 257 -63.70 -2.76 -10.38
C ILE A 257 -64.56 -2.45 -9.15
N ASN A 258 -65.69 -1.78 -9.38
CA ASN A 258 -66.67 -1.38 -8.37
C ASN A 258 -66.92 -2.48 -7.32
N SER A 259 -66.47 -2.25 -6.08
CA SER A 259 -67.19 -2.71 -4.90
C SER A 259 -66.88 -1.80 -3.71
N SER A 260 -67.92 -1.59 -2.93
CA SER A 260 -68.08 -0.63 -1.85
C SER A 260 -67.21 -0.92 -0.62
N ALA A 261 -66.95 0.17 0.12
CA ALA A 261 -66.72 0.20 1.56
C ALA A 261 -65.45 -0.51 2.08
N ASN A 262 -64.32 0.20 2.02
CA ASN A 262 -63.41 0.43 3.15
C ASN A 262 -62.23 1.27 2.66
N ALA A 263 -62.49 2.56 2.40
CA ALA A 263 -61.42 3.51 2.15
C ALA A 263 -60.78 3.87 3.51
N LEU A 264 -59.52 3.46 3.72
CA LEU A 264 -58.70 3.92 4.83
C LEU A 264 -58.52 5.44 4.72
N GLN A 265 -59.32 6.19 5.48
CA GLN A 265 -59.10 7.62 5.67
C GLN A 265 -57.87 7.81 6.57
N PHE A 266 -56.80 8.32 5.97
CA PHE A 266 -55.67 8.84 6.75
C PHE A 266 -56.11 10.14 7.42
N ASN A 267 -56.30 10.07 8.74
CA ASN A 267 -56.56 11.23 9.57
C ASN A 267 -55.30 12.14 9.54
N PRO A 268 -55.38 13.39 9.08
CA PRO A 268 -54.20 14.27 8.92
C PRO A 268 -53.66 14.81 10.24
N LYS A 269 -54.01 14.20 11.39
CA LYS A 269 -53.43 14.59 12.68
C LYS A 269 -51.97 14.15 12.68
N PRO A 270 -51.01 15.07 12.92
CA PRO A 270 -49.60 14.73 12.92
C PRO A 270 -49.38 13.63 13.96
N LEU A 271 -48.81 12.51 13.51
CA LEU A 271 -48.39 11.44 14.40
C LEU A 271 -47.20 11.97 15.21
N VAL A 272 -47.46 12.48 16.42
CA VAL A 272 -46.42 12.94 17.34
C VAL A 272 -45.72 11.71 17.90
N MET A 273 -44.65 11.29 17.24
CA MET A 273 -43.82 10.20 17.72
C MET A 273 -42.86 10.74 18.78
N ARG A 274 -43.12 10.44 20.06
CA ARG A 274 -42.17 10.74 21.14
C ARG A 274 -41.03 9.72 21.05
N VAL A 275 -39.90 10.16 20.50
CA VAL A 275 -38.65 9.40 20.54
C VAL A 275 -38.10 9.54 21.95
N ALA A 276 -37.97 8.44 22.68
CA ALA A 276 -37.30 8.44 23.98
C ALA A 276 -35.83 8.83 23.77
N CYS A 277 -35.37 9.87 24.46
CA CYS A 277 -33.97 10.26 24.50
C CYS A 277 -33.51 10.11 25.95
N ASP A 278 -32.42 9.37 26.16
CA ASP A 278 -31.84 9.06 27.48
C ASP A 278 -31.10 10.24 28.14
N THR A 279 -31.35 11.47 27.71
CA THR A 279 -30.71 12.66 28.29
C THR A 279 -31.74 13.52 29.00
N LYS A 280 -31.57 13.63 30.32
CA LYS A 280 -32.40 14.43 31.22
C LYS A 280 -32.08 15.92 31.01
N GLU A 281 -32.66 16.56 30.01
CA GLU A 281 -32.84 18.02 29.96
C GLU A 281 -33.69 18.38 28.72
N ALA A 282 -34.93 18.82 28.94
CA ALA A 282 -35.95 19.00 27.91
C ALA A 282 -35.89 20.38 27.20
N ASP A 283 -35.05 21.29 27.67
CA ASP A 283 -35.18 22.73 27.37
C ASP A 283 -34.41 23.20 26.12
N HIS A 284 -33.81 22.28 25.35
CA HIS A 284 -32.99 22.61 24.18
C HIS A 284 -33.54 22.12 22.83
N LEU A 285 -34.79 21.65 22.79
CA LEU A 285 -35.39 21.17 21.54
C LEU A 285 -35.93 22.33 20.68
N ILE A 286 -35.17 22.73 19.67
CA ILE A 286 -35.59 23.72 18.66
C ILE A 286 -36.25 23.00 17.49
N HIS A 287 -37.49 23.39 17.16
CA HIS A 287 -38.22 22.88 16.01
C HIS A 287 -37.65 23.44 14.69
N VAL A 288 -36.82 22.66 13.99
CA VAL A 288 -36.29 23.06 12.68
C VAL A 288 -37.36 22.83 11.61
N ARG A 289 -38.07 23.90 11.21
CA ARG A 289 -38.99 23.86 10.08
C ARG A 289 -38.19 23.93 8.78
N ARG A 290 -38.17 22.83 8.02
CA ARG A 290 -37.50 22.77 6.70
C ARG A 290 -38.20 23.77 5.76
N ARG A 291 -37.47 24.79 5.32
CA ARG A 291 -37.97 25.80 4.38
C ARG A 291 -37.90 25.22 2.97
N ASP A 292 -39.03 24.80 2.43
CA ASP A 292 -39.11 24.34 1.05
C ASP A 292 -38.79 25.50 0.10
N SER A 293 -37.64 25.38 -0.54
CA SER A 293 -37.15 26.35 -1.51
C SER A 293 -37.76 26.03 -2.86
N LYS A 294 -38.83 26.73 -3.26
CA LYS A 294 -39.18 26.99 -4.68
C LYS A 294 -40.35 27.97 -4.85
N ARG A 295 -40.03 29.05 -5.58
CA ARG A 295 -40.87 29.94 -6.42
C ARG A 295 -41.55 31.13 -5.74
N GLY A 296 -41.08 32.32 -6.14
CA GLY A 296 -41.68 33.63 -5.86
C GLY A 296 -40.71 34.76 -6.21
N PHE A 297 -40.41 34.91 -7.50
CA PHE A 297 -39.77 36.12 -8.05
C PHE A 297 -40.71 37.31 -7.82
N LEU A 298 -40.13 38.48 -7.48
CA LEU A 298 -40.75 39.81 -7.33
C LEU A 298 -41.57 40.05 -6.05
N SER A 299 -40.95 40.73 -5.08
CA SER A 299 -41.31 42.11 -4.74
C SER A 299 -40.59 42.62 -3.48
N PHE A 300 -40.28 43.92 -3.50
CA PHE A 300 -39.84 44.78 -2.39
C PHE A 300 -38.38 44.70 -1.93
N ILE A 301 -37.50 45.05 -2.87
CA ILE A 301 -36.46 46.04 -2.59
C ILE A 301 -37.17 47.35 -2.18
N PHE A 302 -37.22 47.67 -0.90
CA PHE A 302 -37.16 49.04 -0.39
C PHE A 302 -36.74 48.98 1.08
N GLY A 303 -35.47 49.28 1.30
CA GLY A 303 -34.95 49.56 2.64
C GLY A 303 -35.62 50.80 3.22
N LYS A 304 -35.92 50.75 4.51
CA LYS A 304 -36.07 51.93 5.33
C LYS A 304 -35.11 51.83 6.51
N HIS A 305 -33.97 52.47 6.35
CA HIS A 305 -33.29 53.12 7.47
C HIS A 305 -33.92 54.50 7.64
N ALA A 306 -34.39 54.80 8.84
CA ALA A 306 -34.43 56.16 9.34
C ALA A 306 -34.31 56.14 10.86
N ARG A 307 -33.22 56.73 11.34
CA ARG A 307 -33.00 57.17 12.72
C ARG A 307 -33.93 58.35 13.01
N LYS A 308 -34.64 58.32 14.14
CA LYS A 308 -34.46 59.22 15.29
C LYS A 308 -35.39 58.77 16.40
#